data_AF-A0A3M8FN17-F1
#
_entry.id   AF-A0A3M8FN17-F1
#
_cell.length_a   1.000
_cell.length_b   1.000
_cell.length_c   1.000
_cell.angle_alpha   90.00
_cell.angle_beta   90.00
_cell.angle_gamma   90.00
#
_symmetry.space_group_name_H-M   'P 1'
#
loop_
_entity.id
_entity.type
_entity.pdbx_description
1 polymer ?
#
loop_
_entity_poly.entity_id
_entity_poly.type
_entity_poly.pdbx_seq_one_letter_code
_entity_poly.pdbx_strand_id
1 'polypeptide(L)'
;MEIWEDEYPDSSEYAHFYSTYVSHVKKGNVIHTLNKQMHNLFTLANSIPGDKAYFKYAPDKWTIKEVFGHMIEAERLFSYRAFAISRGDEQALPGMDQDIYMAENNYNSRELSNLANEFLAVRVSTIHLFDSMTKEMISRQGNASGMDVTVRALAFIIVGHVAHHVSIMNERYL
;
A
#
# COMPACT_ATOMS: atom_id res chain seq x y z
N MET A 1 9.94 16.95 1.19
CA MET A 1 8.60 17.40 1.66
C MET A 1 7.88 18.39 0.74
N GLU A 2 8.42 19.56 0.38
CA GLU A 2 7.67 20.58 -0.40
C GLU A 2 7.19 20.10 -1.78
N ILE A 3 7.87 19.14 -2.40
CA ILE A 3 7.51 18.69 -3.75
C ILE A 3 6.18 17.96 -3.81
N TRP A 4 5.65 17.46 -2.70
CA TRP A 4 4.39 16.73 -2.63
C TRP A 4 3.20 17.62 -2.25
N GLU A 5 3.46 18.91 -2.00
CA GLU A 5 2.41 19.90 -1.85
C GLU A 5 1.71 20.08 -3.20
N ASP A 6 0.39 19.95 -3.21
CA ASP A 6 -0.49 20.09 -4.38
C ASP A 6 -0.23 19.11 -5.55
N GLU A 7 0.48 18.02 -5.30
CA GLU A 7 0.71 16.98 -6.30
C GLU A 7 -0.33 15.86 -6.18
N TYR A 8 -1.15 15.68 -7.21
CA TYR A 8 -2.19 14.65 -7.27
C TYR A 8 -2.17 13.96 -8.64
N PRO A 9 -2.33 12.63 -8.71
CA PRO A 9 -2.44 11.95 -9.98
C PRO A 9 -3.79 12.27 -10.65
N ASP A 10 -3.76 12.57 -11.94
CA ASP A 10 -4.97 12.55 -12.77
C ASP A 10 -5.47 11.11 -12.99
N SER A 11 -6.75 10.95 -13.30
CA SER A 11 -7.34 9.65 -13.64
C SER A 11 -6.68 8.92 -14.82
N SER A 12 -5.99 9.66 -15.70
CA SER A 12 -5.19 9.12 -16.80
C SER A 12 -3.83 8.54 -16.38
N GLU A 13 -3.39 8.81 -15.15
CA GLU A 13 -2.07 8.38 -14.64
C GLU A 13 -2.08 7.02 -13.95
N TYR A 14 -3.22 6.32 -13.95
CA TYR A 14 -3.36 4.97 -13.41
C TYR A 14 -4.54 4.23 -14.04
N ALA A 15 -4.49 2.90 -13.99
CA ALA A 15 -5.60 2.06 -14.45
C ALA A 15 -6.88 2.30 -13.65
N HIS A 16 -8.04 2.29 -14.33
CA HIS A 16 -9.34 2.63 -13.73
C HIS A 16 -9.70 1.87 -12.45
N PHE A 17 -9.27 0.61 -12.32
CA PHE A 17 -9.54 -0.18 -11.11
C PHE A 17 -8.88 0.38 -9.83
N TYR A 18 -7.82 1.19 -9.96
CA TYR A 18 -7.21 1.90 -8.83
C TYR A 18 -7.97 3.17 -8.40
N SER A 19 -8.97 3.61 -9.17
CA SER A 19 -9.74 4.83 -8.87
C SER A 19 -10.33 4.84 -7.47
N THR A 20 -10.83 3.69 -6.99
CA THR A 20 -11.39 3.57 -5.64
C THR A 20 -10.32 3.87 -4.59
N TYR A 21 -9.10 3.33 -4.74
CA TYR A 21 -8.00 3.61 -3.81
C TYR A 21 -7.62 5.07 -3.82
N VAL A 22 -7.38 5.64 -5.01
CA VAL A 22 -7.00 7.06 -5.13
C VAL A 22 -8.08 7.97 -4.54
N SER A 23 -9.37 7.64 -4.69
CA SER A 23 -10.48 8.42 -4.13
C SER A 23 -10.54 8.43 -2.60
N HIS A 24 -9.97 7.42 -1.92
CA HIS A 24 -9.88 7.38 -0.46
C HIS A 24 -8.80 8.32 0.10
N VAL A 25 -7.92 8.85 -0.74
CA VAL A 25 -6.85 9.75 -0.31
C VAL A 25 -7.36 11.19 -0.31
N LYS A 26 -7.44 11.79 0.89
CA LYS A 26 -7.76 13.22 1.01
C LYS A 26 -6.64 14.05 0.39
N LYS A 27 -7.01 15.16 -0.26
CA LYS A 27 -6.04 16.13 -0.77
C LYS A 27 -5.15 16.65 0.38
N GLY A 28 -3.87 16.78 0.08
CA GLY A 28 -2.79 17.12 1.00
C GLY A 28 -1.51 16.39 0.63
N ASN A 29 -0.43 16.69 1.35
CA ASN A 29 0.86 16.05 1.15
C ASN A 29 0.77 14.54 1.45
N VAL A 30 1.02 13.71 0.43
CA VAL A 30 0.91 12.24 0.53
C VAL A 30 1.91 11.67 1.55
N ILE A 31 3.08 12.28 1.71
CA ILE A 31 4.10 11.87 2.71
C ILE A 31 3.56 12.01 4.13
N HIS A 32 2.82 13.09 4.43
CA HIS A 32 2.17 13.24 5.73
C HIS A 32 1.11 12.14 5.97
N THR A 33 0.38 11.76 4.92
CA THR A 33 -0.62 10.70 5.02
C THR A 33 0.02 9.33 5.25
N LEU A 34 1.12 9.03 4.55
CA LEU A 34 1.93 7.82 4.76
C LEU A 34 2.43 7.73 6.21
N ASN A 35 3.00 8.82 6.75
CA ASN A 35 3.45 8.89 8.14
C ASN A 35 2.28 8.69 9.13
N LYS A 36 1.12 9.30 8.87
CA LYS A 36 -0.05 9.13 9.74
C LYS A 36 -0.58 7.68 9.72
N GLN A 37 -0.70 7.08 8.54
CA GLN A 37 -1.13 5.68 8.39
C GLN A 37 -0.18 4.72 9.09
N MET A 38 1.14 4.99 9.04
CA MET A 38 2.16 4.23 9.76
C MET A 38 1.83 4.09 11.25
N HIS A 39 1.62 5.22 11.93
CA HIS A 39 1.31 5.23 13.37
C HIS A 39 -0.06 4.63 13.68
N ASN A 40 -1.07 4.96 12.87
CA ASN A 40 -2.43 4.45 13.04
C ASN A 40 -2.48 2.93 12.92
N LEU A 41 -1.83 2.36 11.89
CA LEU A 41 -1.87 0.93 11.64
C LEU A 41 -1.07 0.16 12.68
N PHE A 42 0.08 0.69 13.11
CA PHE A 42 0.84 0.11 14.22
C PHE A 42 0.01 0.09 15.51
N THR A 43 -0.70 1.18 15.82
CA THR A 43 -1.57 1.27 17.00
C THR A 43 -2.74 0.28 16.89
N LEU A 44 -3.38 0.21 15.72
CA LEU A 44 -4.48 -0.72 15.46
C LEU A 44 -4.03 -2.16 15.68
N ALA A 45 -2.90 -2.58 15.09
CA ALA A 45 -2.39 -3.94 15.23
C ALA A 45 -2.15 -4.33 16.69
N ASN A 46 -1.60 -3.43 17.50
CA ASN A 46 -1.35 -3.68 18.93
C ASN A 46 -2.61 -3.62 19.81
N SER A 47 -3.72 -3.09 19.29
CA SER A 47 -5.01 -3.05 20.00
C SER A 47 -5.84 -4.32 19.81
N ILE A 48 -5.51 -5.14 18.80
CA ILE A 48 -6.28 -6.33 18.44
C ILE A 48 -5.89 -7.51 19.34
N PRO A 49 -6.85 -8.13 20.06
CA PRO A 49 -6.59 -9.33 20.85
C PRO A 49 -6.06 -10.49 19.99
N GLY A 50 -5.19 -11.32 20.57
CA GLY A 50 -4.49 -12.38 19.83
C GLY A 50 -5.41 -13.42 19.17
N ASP A 51 -6.53 -13.77 19.82
CA ASP A 51 -7.56 -14.65 19.27
C ASP A 51 -8.33 -13.98 18.12
N LYS A 52 -8.66 -12.69 18.27
CA LYS A 52 -9.34 -11.88 17.24
C LYS A 52 -8.51 -11.75 15.97
N ALA A 53 -7.18 -11.85 16.04
CA ALA A 53 -6.29 -11.80 14.88
C ALA A 53 -6.58 -12.90 13.84
N TYR A 54 -7.19 -14.02 14.25
CA TYR A 54 -7.59 -15.14 13.37
C TYR A 54 -9.02 -15.01 12.82
N PHE A 55 -9.76 -13.98 13.22
CA PHE A 55 -11.16 -13.82 12.84
C PHE A 55 -11.34 -13.62 11.33
N LYS A 56 -12.33 -14.31 10.77
CA LYS A 56 -12.81 -14.17 9.39
C LYS A 56 -14.30 -13.86 9.44
N TYR A 57 -14.76 -12.84 8.72
CA TYR A 57 -16.18 -12.49 8.67
C TYR A 57 -17.02 -13.41 7.76
N ALA A 58 -16.35 -14.21 6.91
CA ALA A 58 -16.96 -15.29 6.12
C ALA A 58 -15.90 -16.36 5.77
N PRO A 59 -16.29 -17.61 5.43
CA PRO A 59 -15.37 -18.73 5.23
C PRO A 59 -14.29 -18.51 4.16
N ASP A 60 -14.63 -17.78 3.09
CA ASP A 60 -13.76 -17.48 1.95
C ASP A 60 -12.90 -16.22 2.13
N LYS A 61 -12.93 -15.61 3.32
CA LYS A 61 -12.25 -14.33 3.60
C LYS A 61 -10.96 -14.51 4.38
N TRP A 62 -10.12 -13.50 4.28
CA TRP A 62 -8.84 -13.46 4.95
C TRP A 62 -9.00 -13.24 6.46
N THR A 63 -8.10 -13.79 7.26
CA THR A 63 -7.92 -13.39 8.66
C THR A 63 -7.41 -11.95 8.73
N ILE A 64 -7.49 -11.32 9.91
CA ILE A 64 -6.85 -10.01 10.13
C ILE A 64 -5.35 -10.09 9.80
N LYS A 65 -4.67 -11.17 10.19
CA LYS A 65 -3.24 -11.37 9.91
C LYS A 65 -2.93 -11.45 8.42
N GLU A 66 -3.76 -12.14 7.66
CA GLU A 66 -3.67 -12.21 6.19
C GLU A 66 -3.91 -10.84 5.55
N VAL A 67 -4.86 -10.04 6.05
CA VAL A 67 -5.06 -8.65 5.58
C VAL A 67 -3.83 -7.77 5.84
N PHE A 68 -3.20 -7.88 7.03
CA PHE A 68 -1.95 -7.18 7.33
C PHE A 68 -0.81 -7.61 6.40
N GLY A 69 -0.65 -8.91 6.19
CA GLY A 69 0.32 -9.46 5.25
C GLY A 69 0.14 -8.94 3.83
N HIS A 70 -1.10 -8.95 3.33
CA HIS A 70 -1.44 -8.43 2.00
C HIS A 70 -1.06 -6.95 1.84
N MET A 71 -1.33 -6.10 2.85
CA MET A 71 -0.91 -4.69 2.81
C MET A 71 0.61 -4.53 2.72
N ILE A 72 1.36 -5.36 3.43
CA ILE A 72 2.84 -5.34 3.42
C ILE A 72 3.38 -5.71 2.03
N GLU A 73 2.90 -6.80 1.44
CA GLU A 73 3.35 -7.26 0.12
C GLU A 73 2.97 -6.30 -1.00
N ALA A 74 1.72 -5.83 -1.01
CA ALA A 74 1.26 -4.87 -1.99
C ALA A 74 2.10 -3.58 -1.95
N GLU A 75 2.44 -3.09 -0.76
CA GLU A 75 3.30 -1.93 -0.62
C GLU A 75 4.72 -2.20 -1.12
N ARG A 76 5.33 -3.35 -0.81
CA ARG A 76 6.65 -3.72 -1.37
C ARG A 76 6.66 -3.71 -2.89
N LEU A 77 5.63 -4.29 -3.50
CA LEU A 77 5.47 -4.34 -4.95
C LEU A 77 5.30 -2.94 -5.55
N PHE A 78 4.39 -2.13 -5.01
CA PHE A 78 4.14 -0.78 -5.51
C PHE A 78 5.36 0.13 -5.31
N SER A 79 6.06 0.02 -4.18
CA SER A 79 7.30 0.74 -3.92
C SER A 79 8.43 0.31 -4.86
N TYR A 80 8.55 -0.99 -5.17
CA TYR A 80 9.50 -1.46 -6.18
C TYR A 80 9.19 -0.87 -7.56
N ARG A 81 7.92 -0.85 -7.97
CA ARG A 81 7.50 -0.24 -9.23
C ARG A 81 7.81 1.25 -9.27
N ALA A 82 7.51 1.96 -8.19
CA ALA A 82 7.82 3.38 -8.06
C ALA A 82 9.33 3.62 -8.15
N PHE A 83 10.13 2.79 -7.48
CA PHE A 83 11.58 2.84 -7.56
C PHE A 83 12.07 2.67 -9.00
N ALA A 84 11.71 1.58 -9.67
CA ALA A 84 12.17 1.29 -11.04
C ALA A 84 11.78 2.41 -12.03
N ILE A 85 10.50 2.79 -12.06
CA ILE A 85 9.99 3.83 -12.96
C ILE A 85 10.65 5.18 -12.66
N SER A 86 10.84 5.52 -11.38
CA SER A 86 11.51 6.77 -10.99
C SER A 86 12.97 6.84 -11.44
N ARG A 87 13.60 5.71 -11.81
CA ARG A 87 14.96 5.63 -12.33
C ARG A 87 15.02 5.54 -13.85
N GLY A 88 13.87 5.61 -14.53
CA GLY A 88 13.78 5.53 -15.98
C GLY A 88 13.88 4.10 -16.51
N ASP A 89 13.54 3.10 -15.68
CA ASP A 89 13.38 1.74 -16.16
C ASP A 89 12.15 1.67 -17.09
N GLU A 90 12.37 1.27 -18.33
CA GLU A 90 11.34 1.16 -19.37
C GLU A 90 10.75 -0.25 -19.47
N GLN A 91 11.25 -1.22 -18.68
CA GLN A 91 10.70 -2.57 -18.68
C GLN A 91 9.25 -2.59 -18.17
N ALA A 92 8.42 -3.42 -18.82
CA ALA A 92 7.09 -3.70 -18.32
C ALA A 92 7.18 -4.51 -17.01
N LEU A 93 6.77 -3.90 -15.90
CA LEU A 93 6.89 -4.48 -14.58
C LEU A 93 5.77 -5.51 -14.31
N PRO A 94 6.09 -6.65 -13.67
CA PRO A 94 5.14 -7.74 -13.52
C PRO A 94 3.94 -7.35 -12.66
N GLY A 95 2.79 -7.98 -12.95
CA GLY A 95 1.59 -7.96 -12.12
C GLY A 95 1.78 -8.72 -10.78
N MET A 96 0.74 -8.70 -9.94
CA MET A 96 0.66 -9.55 -8.75
C MET A 96 -0.70 -10.23 -8.76
N ASP A 97 -0.68 -11.56 -8.74
CA ASP A 97 -1.86 -12.37 -8.47
C ASP A 97 -1.97 -12.55 -6.96
N GLN A 98 -2.91 -11.83 -6.35
CA GLN A 98 -3.08 -11.85 -4.90
C GLN A 98 -3.50 -13.23 -4.38
N ASP A 99 -4.18 -14.05 -5.18
CA ASP A 99 -4.68 -15.35 -4.75
C ASP A 99 -3.53 -16.35 -4.70
N ILE A 100 -2.60 -16.28 -5.65
CA ILE A 100 -1.35 -17.06 -5.62
C ILE A 100 -0.51 -16.66 -4.39
N TYR A 101 -0.33 -15.36 -4.16
CA TYR A 101 0.47 -14.89 -3.02
C TYR A 101 -0.17 -15.27 -1.68
N MET A 102 -1.50 -15.17 -1.59
CA MET A 102 -2.24 -15.59 -0.42
C MET A 102 -2.23 -17.12 -0.23
N ALA A 103 -2.19 -17.93 -1.28
CA ALA A 103 -2.10 -19.38 -1.13
C ALA A 103 -0.76 -19.83 -0.49
N GLU A 104 0.33 -19.11 -0.80
CA GLU A 104 1.69 -19.46 -0.38
C GLU A 104 2.18 -18.66 0.85
N ASN A 105 1.27 -18.02 1.58
CA ASN A 105 1.63 -17.18 2.73
C ASN A 105 1.87 -17.97 4.03
N ASN A 106 2.54 -17.34 4.99
CA ASN A 106 2.70 -17.86 6.36
C ASN A 106 2.17 -16.91 7.46
N TYR A 107 1.28 -15.97 7.12
CA TYR A 107 0.83 -14.91 8.02
C TYR A 107 0.16 -15.46 9.28
N ASN A 108 -0.66 -16.50 9.15
CA ASN A 108 -1.32 -17.10 10.30
C ASN A 108 -0.37 -17.79 11.29
N SER A 109 0.86 -18.14 10.91
CA SER A 109 1.86 -18.69 11.83
C SER A 109 2.73 -17.63 12.52
N ARG A 110 2.58 -16.35 12.16
CA ARG A 110 3.39 -15.23 12.70
C ARG A 110 2.64 -14.47 13.78
N GLU A 111 3.32 -13.83 14.71
CA GLU A 111 2.63 -12.94 15.66
C GLU A 111 2.11 -11.68 14.95
N LEU A 112 0.94 -11.16 15.35
CA LEU A 112 0.41 -9.92 14.76
C LEU A 112 1.34 -8.72 15.02
N SER A 113 1.99 -8.68 16.18
CA SER A 113 3.02 -7.70 16.50
C SER A 113 4.24 -7.78 15.57
N ASN A 114 4.60 -8.99 15.11
CA ASN A 114 5.66 -9.18 14.13
C ASN A 114 5.26 -8.64 12.76
N LEU A 115 4.01 -8.83 12.32
CA LEU A 115 3.48 -8.22 11.09
C LEU A 115 3.42 -6.70 11.20
N ALA A 116 3.01 -6.16 12.35
CA ALA A 116 2.97 -4.71 12.59
C ALA A 116 4.37 -4.07 12.49
N ASN A 117 5.39 -4.71 13.07
CA ASN A 117 6.78 -4.26 12.98
C ASN A 117 7.31 -4.33 11.54
N GLU A 118 6.94 -5.37 10.79
CA GLU A 118 7.31 -5.46 9.38
C GLU A 118 6.66 -4.35 8.54
N PHE A 119 5.36 -4.10 8.72
CA PHE A 119 4.68 -2.99 8.04
C PHE A 119 5.36 -1.66 8.36
N LEU A 120 5.74 -1.43 9.63
CA LEU A 120 6.47 -0.23 10.02
C LEU A 120 7.78 -0.09 9.24
N ALA A 121 8.58 -1.15 9.15
CA ALA A 121 9.84 -1.13 8.41
C ALA A 121 9.65 -0.87 6.90
N VAL A 122 8.67 -1.54 6.28
CA VAL A 122 8.31 -1.32 4.87
C VAL A 122 7.85 0.13 4.66
N ARG A 123 6.97 0.63 5.52
CA ARG A 123 6.44 1.99 5.44
C ARG A 123 7.51 3.06 5.56
N VAL A 124 8.45 2.91 6.50
CA VAL A 124 9.60 3.81 6.64
C VAL A 124 10.44 3.81 5.37
N SER A 125 10.72 2.63 4.80
CA SER A 125 11.45 2.52 3.54
C SER A 125 10.72 3.20 2.38
N THR A 126 9.41 3.00 2.27
CA THR A 126 8.55 3.64 1.27
C THR A 126 8.53 5.17 1.41
N ILE A 127 8.46 5.68 2.64
CA ILE A 127 8.50 7.13 2.91
C ILE A 127 9.84 7.71 2.45
N HIS A 128 10.96 7.09 2.80
CA HIS A 128 12.28 7.54 2.35
C HIS A 128 12.43 7.48 0.83
N LEU A 129 11.88 6.44 0.20
CA LEU A 129 11.86 6.32 -1.26
C LEU A 129 11.20 7.55 -1.88
N PHE A 130 9.96 7.87 -1.50
CA PHE A 130 9.21 8.98 -2.11
C PHE A 130 9.69 10.37 -1.68
N ASP A 131 10.14 10.55 -0.43
CA ASP A 131 10.63 11.86 0.03
C ASP A 131 11.96 12.26 -0.62
N SER A 132 12.75 11.28 -1.08
CA SER A 132 14.01 11.51 -1.80
C SER A 132 13.85 11.90 -3.28
N MET A 133 12.64 11.79 -3.83
CA MET A 133 12.41 12.00 -5.27
C MET A 133 12.36 13.48 -5.64
N THR A 134 12.62 13.78 -6.91
CA THR A 134 12.41 15.11 -7.50
C THR A 134 11.04 15.19 -8.19
N LYS A 135 10.59 16.40 -8.55
CA LYS A 135 9.36 16.60 -9.35
C LYS A 135 9.37 15.81 -10.66
N GLU A 136 10.52 15.75 -11.33
CA GLU A 136 10.67 14.97 -12.55
C GLU A 136 10.46 13.47 -12.26
N MET A 137 11.11 12.93 -11.23
CA MET A 137 11.00 11.53 -10.86
C MET A 137 9.57 11.12 -10.52
N ILE A 138 8.83 11.92 -9.75
CA ILE A 138 7.44 11.60 -9.38
C ILE A 138 6.47 11.72 -10.57
N SER A 139 6.84 12.46 -11.61
CA SER A 139 6.05 12.64 -12.83
C SER A 139 6.35 11.59 -13.91
N ARG A 140 7.36 10.74 -13.72
CA ARG A 140 7.70 9.69 -14.68
C ARG A 140 6.56 8.68 -14.79
N GLN A 141 6.26 8.32 -16.03
CA GLN A 141 5.33 7.27 -16.41
C GLN A 141 6.12 6.02 -16.79
N GLY A 142 5.58 4.85 -16.42
CA GLY A 142 6.08 3.56 -16.86
C GLY A 142 4.93 2.57 -16.98
N ASN A 143 5.25 1.31 -17.28
CA ASN A 143 4.25 0.26 -17.44
C ASN A 143 4.35 -0.78 -16.31
N ALA A 144 3.23 -1.05 -15.64
CA ALA A 144 3.14 -2.07 -14.60
C ALA A 144 1.83 -2.84 -14.72
N SER A 145 1.90 -4.17 -14.64
CA SER A 145 0.74 -5.04 -14.87
C SER A 145 0.11 -4.83 -16.26
N GLY A 146 0.91 -4.46 -17.26
CA GLY A 146 0.43 -4.16 -18.62
C GLY A 146 -0.29 -2.82 -18.76
N MET A 147 -0.30 -1.98 -17.72
CA MET A 147 -0.98 -0.69 -17.71
C MET A 147 -0.01 0.44 -17.41
N ASP A 148 -0.26 1.60 -18.00
CA ASP A 148 0.54 2.78 -17.71
C ASP A 148 0.21 3.34 -16.33
N VAL A 149 1.25 3.77 -15.62
CA VAL A 149 1.14 4.35 -14.28
C VAL A 149 2.28 5.33 -14.03
N THR A 150 2.01 6.42 -13.31
CA THR A 150 3.06 7.33 -12.86
C THR A 150 3.54 7.03 -11.45
N VAL A 151 4.75 7.48 -11.13
CA VAL A 151 5.34 7.30 -9.79
C VAL A 151 4.48 7.97 -8.71
N ARG A 152 3.95 9.17 -8.96
CA ARG A 152 2.99 9.82 -8.05
C ARG A 152 1.73 8.98 -7.87
N ALA A 153 1.20 8.38 -8.93
CA ALA A 153 0.00 7.56 -8.83
C ALA A 153 0.24 6.35 -7.91
N LEU A 154 1.41 5.73 -7.98
CA LEU A 154 1.78 4.63 -7.07
C LEU A 154 1.81 5.05 -5.59
N ALA A 155 2.28 6.25 -5.26
CA ALA A 155 2.22 6.76 -3.89
C ALA A 155 0.76 6.86 -3.38
N PHE A 156 -0.15 7.38 -4.21
CA PHE A 156 -1.57 7.50 -3.87
C PHE A 156 -2.28 6.14 -3.83
N ILE A 157 -1.94 5.22 -4.73
CA ILE A 157 -2.44 3.84 -4.71
C ILE A 157 -2.07 3.15 -3.40
N ILE A 158 -0.81 3.29 -2.95
CA ILE A 158 -0.35 2.72 -1.67
C ILE A 158 -1.16 3.25 -0.50
N VAL A 159 -1.37 4.56 -0.40
CA VAL A 159 -2.16 5.17 0.68
C VAL A 159 -3.62 4.73 0.63
N GLY A 160 -4.21 4.77 -0.56
CA GLY A 160 -5.59 4.40 -0.80
C GLY A 160 -5.88 2.92 -0.53
N HIS A 161 -4.95 2.04 -0.89
CA HIS A 161 -5.03 0.60 -0.64
C HIS A 161 -5.08 0.29 0.85
N VAL A 162 -4.20 0.89 1.65
CA VAL A 162 -4.24 0.74 3.11
C VAL A 162 -5.53 1.33 3.69
N ALA A 163 -5.97 2.50 3.23
CA ALA A 163 -7.22 3.12 3.70
C ALA A 163 -8.43 2.20 3.44
N HIS A 164 -8.48 1.59 2.25
CA HIS A 164 -9.52 0.64 1.86
C HIS A 164 -9.56 -0.57 2.80
N HIS A 165 -8.43 -1.23 3.02
CA HIS A 165 -8.37 -2.42 3.89
C HIS A 165 -8.65 -2.09 5.36
N VAL A 166 -8.21 -0.93 5.85
CA VAL A 166 -8.54 -0.47 7.20
C VAL A 166 -10.05 -0.19 7.34
N SER A 167 -10.71 0.37 6.32
CA SER A 167 -12.18 0.56 6.35
C SER A 167 -12.90 -0.78 6.49
N ILE A 168 -12.55 -1.75 5.64
CA ILE A 168 -13.13 -3.10 5.70
C ILE A 168 -12.86 -3.76 7.06
N MET A 169 -11.66 -3.60 7.61
CA MET A 169 -11.30 -4.13 8.92
C MET A 169 -12.20 -3.57 10.01
N ASN A 170 -12.40 -2.25 10.06
CA ASN A 170 -13.28 -1.61 11.03
C ASN A 170 -14.77 -1.96 10.84
N GLU A 171 -15.22 -2.20 9.61
CA GLU A 171 -16.63 -2.47 9.32
C GLU A 171 -17.03 -3.94 9.52
N ARG A 172 -16.09 -4.87 9.29
CA ARG A 172 -16.41 -6.30 9.17
C ARG A 172 -15.68 -7.18 10.17
N TYR A 173 -14.54 -6.72 10.71
CA TYR A 173 -13.71 -7.53 11.58
C TYR A 173 -13.77 -7.10 13.05
N LEU A 174 -13.72 -5.80 13.32
CA LEU A 174 -13.65 -5.22 14.67
C LEU A 174 -15.04 -4.80 15.16
#